data_AF-A0A9N8PMY1-F1
#
_entry.id   AF-A0A9N8PMY1-F1
#
_cell.length_a   1.000
_cell.length_b   1.000
_cell.length_c   1.000
_cell.angle_alpha   90.00
_cell.angle_beta   90.00
_cell.angle_gamma   90.00
#
_symmetry.space_group_name_H-M   'P 1'
#
loop_
_entity.id
_entity.type
_entity.pdbx_description
1 polymer ?
#
loop_
_entity_poly.entity_id
_entity_poly.type
_entity_poly.pdbx_seq_one_letter_code
_entity_poly.pdbx_strand_id
1 'polypeptide(L)'
;MSSASSYASSHGAMASKLRTLALGSKPHVNIVLHDERPSYSTLDKLSGKVEIAVSHSTRFDELEIQFIGMSYNVVSLSYDD
;
A
#
# COMPACT_ATOMS: atom_id res chain seq x y z
N MET A 1 -21.52 -2.78 -48.30
CA MET A 1 -20.66 -2.14 -47.30
C MET A 1 -21.58 -1.51 -46.26
N SER A 2 -21.69 -2.11 -45.07
CA SER A 2 -22.68 -1.70 -44.06
C SER A 2 -22.02 -0.77 -43.05
N SER A 3 -22.41 0.50 -43.06
CA SER A 3 -21.96 1.53 -42.13
C SER A 3 -22.73 1.39 -40.81
N ALA A 4 -22.17 0.68 -39.83
CA ALA A 4 -22.70 0.68 -38.47
C ALA A 4 -22.17 1.92 -37.74
N SER A 5 -23.03 2.93 -37.59
CA SER A 5 -22.78 4.09 -36.74
C SER A 5 -22.89 3.66 -35.27
N SER A 6 -21.76 3.57 -34.58
CA SER A 6 -21.72 3.33 -33.14
C SER A 6 -21.79 4.66 -32.38
N TYR A 7 -23.01 5.06 -32.02
CA TYR A 7 -23.25 6.07 -31.00
C TYR A 7 -22.90 5.48 -29.63
N ALA A 8 -21.61 5.34 -29.33
CA ALA A 8 -21.14 5.02 -28.00
C ALA A 8 -21.47 6.21 -27.08
N SER A 9 -22.51 6.03 -26.26
CA SER A 9 -23.00 7.00 -25.28
C SER A 9 -21.85 7.55 -24.42
N SER A 10 -21.50 8.82 -24.64
CA SER A 10 -20.43 9.56 -23.95
C SER A 10 -20.66 9.72 -22.44
N HIS A 11 -21.83 9.31 -21.93
CA HIS A 11 -22.22 9.47 -20.53
C HIS A 11 -21.56 8.45 -19.58
N GLY A 12 -21.31 7.21 -20.03
CA GLY A 12 -20.70 6.17 -19.19
C GLY A 12 -19.20 6.37 -18.94
N ALA A 13 -18.49 7.00 -19.88
CA ALA A 13 -17.05 7.24 -19.80
C ALA A 13 -16.67 8.40 -18.86
N MET A 14 -17.61 9.30 -18.56
CA MET A 14 -17.41 10.40 -17.60
C MET A 14 -17.64 9.94 -16.15
N ALA A 15 -18.59 9.03 -15.93
CA ALA A 15 -18.89 8.48 -14.61
C ALA A 15 -17.74 7.62 -14.04
N SER A 16 -17.01 6.89 -14.90
CA SER A 16 -15.85 6.08 -14.49
C SER A 16 -14.66 6.95 -14.06
N LYS A 17 -14.41 8.07 -14.75
CA LYS A 17 -13.35 9.02 -14.40
C LYS A 17 -13.60 9.73 -13.08
N LEU A 18 -14.86 10.06 -12.75
CA LEU A 18 -15.22 10.67 -11.47
C LEU A 18 -15.01 9.72 -10.27
N ARG A 19 -15.22 8.41 -10.46
CA ARG A 19 -14.96 7.43 -9.38
C ARG A 19 -13.46 7.27 -9.08
N THR A 20 -12.59 7.44 -10.08
CA THR A 20 -11.13 7.46 -9.87
C THR A 20 -10.65 8.70 -9.13
N LEU A 21 -11.32 9.84 -9.27
CA LEU A 21 -11.02 11.07 -8.52
C LEU A 21 -11.50 11.00 -7.06
N ALA A 22 -12.47 10.14 -6.76
CA ALA A 22 -12.96 9.89 -5.40
C ALA A 22 -12.09 8.89 -4.62
N LEU A 23 -11.24 8.12 -5.31
CA LEU A 23 -10.14 7.38 -4.70
C LEU A 23 -9.01 8.37 -4.48
N GLY A 24 -9.15 9.21 -3.44
CA GLY A 24 -8.17 10.21 -3.05
C GLY A 24 -6.75 9.65 -3.11
N SER A 25 -5.81 10.45 -3.62
CA SER A 25 -4.41 10.06 -3.80
C SER A 25 -3.91 9.31 -2.57
N LYS A 26 -3.48 8.06 -2.74
CA LYS A 26 -2.92 7.25 -1.65
C LYS A 26 -1.81 8.07 -0.96
N PRO A 27 -1.85 8.25 0.37
CA PRO A 27 -0.82 8.99 1.07
C PRO A 27 0.54 8.32 0.83
N HIS A 28 1.56 9.14 0.62
CA HIS A 28 2.93 8.65 0.55
C HIS A 28 3.44 8.49 1.97
N VAL A 29 3.72 7.26 2.38
CA VAL A 29 4.18 6.92 3.74
C VAL A 29 5.64 6.46 3.65
N ASN A 30 6.50 7.12 4.42
CA ASN A 30 7.91 6.77 4.54
C ASN A 30 8.24 6.49 6.01
N ILE A 31 9.01 5.45 6.28
CA ILE A 31 9.44 5.06 7.63
C ILE A 31 10.96 5.17 7.66
N VAL A 32 11.48 6.03 8.54
CA VAL A 32 12.92 6.29 8.65
C VAL A 32 13.38 5.92 10.04
N LEU A 33 14.36 5.03 10.15
CA LEU A 33 15.00 4.67 11.40
C LEU A 33 16.14 5.65 11.71
N HIS A 34 16.30 6.05 12.98
CA HIS A 34 17.36 6.99 13.37
C HIS A 34 18.76 6.37 13.28
N ASP A 35 18.89 5.12 13.72
CA ASP A 35 20.13 4.34 13.65
C ASP A 35 19.90 3.15 12.72
N GLU A 36 19.82 3.42 11.41
CA GLU A 36 19.65 2.37 10.41
C GLU A 36 20.88 1.44 10.40
N ARG A 37 20.65 0.15 10.65
CA ARG A 37 21.68 -0.88 10.75
C ARG A 37 21.29 -2.09 9.90
N PRO A 38 22.27 -2.85 9.38
CA PRO A 38 22.01 -4.03 8.57
C PRO A 38 21.32 -5.15 9.36
N SER A 39 21.43 -5.16 10.68
CA SER A 39 20.74 -6.10 11.54
C SER A 39 20.45 -5.50 12.91
N TYR A 40 19.39 -6.01 13.54
CA TYR A 40 18.98 -5.70 14.90
C TYR A 40 18.76 -7.01 15.65
N SER A 41 18.97 -6.97 16.96
CA SER A 41 18.77 -8.06 17.90
C SER A 41 17.57 -7.81 18.80
N THR A 42 17.15 -8.83 19.57
CA THR A 42 15.93 -8.82 20.39
C THR A 42 15.85 -7.68 21.40
N LEU A 43 16.99 -7.23 21.94
CA LEU A 43 17.04 -6.17 22.95
C LEU A 43 17.41 -4.80 22.37
N ASP A 44 17.57 -4.71 21.05
CA ASP A 44 17.89 -3.45 20.41
C ASP A 44 16.65 -2.54 20.40
N LYS A 45 16.88 -1.29 20.79
CA LYS A 45 15.84 -0.26 20.71
C LYS A 45 15.74 0.25 19.27
N LEU A 46 14.63 -0.03 18.62
CA LEU A 46 14.27 0.61 17.35
C LEU A 46 13.65 1.98 17.62
N SER A 47 14.17 3.02 16.97
CA SER A 47 13.59 4.36 17.03
C SER A 47 13.68 5.03 15.66
N GLY A 48 12.71 5.89 15.37
CA GLY A 48 12.60 6.52 14.06
C GLY A 48 11.41 7.46 13.96
N LYS A 49 11.10 7.86 12.74
CA LYS A 49 9.96 8.70 12.39
C LYS A 49 9.17 8.09 11.25
N VAL A 50 7.85 8.30 11.28
CA VAL A 50 6.94 8.01 10.18
C VAL A 50 6.56 9.34 9.54
N GLU A 51 6.82 9.48 8.25
CA GLU A 51 6.49 10.65 7.45
C GLU A 51 5.32 10.33 6.54
N ILE A 52 4.21 11.05 6.70
CA ILE A 52 3.00 10.89 5.90
C ILE A 52 2.80 12.16 5.08
N ALA A 53 2.93 12.05 3.76
CA ALA A 53 2.67 13.15 2.83
C ALA A 53 1.34 12.95 2.11
N VAL A 54 0.50 13.98 2.17
CA VAL A 54 -0.83 14.04 1.56
C VAL A 54 -0.92 15.23 0.60
N SER A 55 -1.69 15.09 -0.48
CA SER A 55 -1.83 16.12 -1.51
C SER A 55 -2.80 17.25 -1.14
N HIS A 56 -3.59 17.06 -0.09
CA HIS A 56 -4.60 17.99 0.40
C HIS A 56 -4.75 17.83 1.92
N SER A 57 -5.50 18.74 2.55
CA SER A 57 -5.81 18.62 3.97
C SER A 57 -6.61 17.35 4.22
N THR A 58 -5.99 16.39 4.89
CA THR A 58 -6.57 15.09 5.22
C THR A 58 -6.64 14.96 6.74
N ARG A 59 -7.82 14.59 7.25
CA ARG A 59 -8.01 14.25 8.66
C ARG A 59 -7.69 12.77 8.85
N PHE A 60 -6.89 12.45 9.85
CA PHE A 60 -6.66 11.09 10.32
C PHE A 60 -7.47 10.87 11.60
N ASP A 61 -8.27 9.81 11.65
CA ASP A 61 -9.02 9.45 12.85
C ASP A 61 -8.18 8.53 13.77
N GLU A 62 -7.38 7.64 13.17
CA GLU A 62 -6.47 6.74 13.89
C GLU A 62 -5.17 6.52 13.09
N LEU A 63 -4.05 6.40 13.79
CA LEU A 63 -2.75 6.04 13.24
C LEU A 63 -2.13 4.94 14.13
N GLU A 64 -1.86 3.78 13.54
CA GLU A 64 -1.28 2.64 14.24
C GLU A 64 0.08 2.28 13.63
N ILE A 65 1.06 1.95 14.47
CA ILE A 65 2.38 1.47 14.05
C ILE A 65 2.59 0.10 14.69
N GLN A 66 2.86 -0.91 13.85
CA GLN A 66 3.10 -2.28 14.29
C GLN A 66 4.47 -2.76 13.82
N PHE A 67 5.20 -3.44 14.69
CA PHE A 67 6.44 -4.15 14.36
C PHE A 67 6.13 -5.64 14.23
N ILE A 68 6.10 -6.14 13.00
CA ILE A 68 5.72 -7.52 12.70
C ILE A 68 6.96 -8.30 12.24
N GLY A 69 7.43 -9.23 13.07
CA GLY A 69 8.45 -10.21 12.71
C GLY A 69 7.80 -11.56 12.39
N MET A 70 8.05 -12.09 11.19
CA MET A 70 7.53 -13.40 10.78
C MET A 70 8.67 -14.32 10.38
N SER A 71 8.58 -15.59 10.80
CA SER A 71 9.46 -16.67 10.36
C SER A 71 8.63 -17.81 9.80
N TYR A 72 9.05 -18.36 8.68
CA TYR A 72 8.38 -19.48 8.01
C TYR A 72 9.34 -20.67 8.04
N ASN A 73 8.89 -21.79 8.61
CA ASN A 73 9.61 -23.04 8.56
C ASN A 73 8.85 -23.99 7.62
N VAL A 74 9.52 -24.42 6.55
CA VAL A 74 9.00 -25.46 5.66
C VAL A 74 9.73 -26.75 6.02
N VAL A 75 9.00 -27.74 6.54
CA VAL A 75 9.52 -29.07 6.82
C VAL A 75 9.11 -29.98 5.67
N SER A 76 10.07 -30.39 4.85
CA SER A 76 9.88 -31.44 3.85
C SER A 76 10.09 -32.81 4.49
N LEU A 77 9.03 -33.63 4.52
CA LEU A 77 9.12 -35.03 4.91
C LEU A 77 9.58 -35.84 3.71
N SER A 78 10.81 -36.33 3.73
CA SER A 78 11.26 -37.39 2.82
C SER A 78 10.74 -38.73 3.33
N TYR A 79 9.98 -39.44 2.50
CA TYR A 79 9.72 -40.86 2.70
C TYR A 79 10.94 -41.63 2.17
N ASP A 80 11.57 -42.42 3.04
CA ASP A 80 12.51 -43.47 2.61
C ASP A 80 11.66 -44.64 2.08
N ASP A 81 11.93 -45.08 0.84
CA ASP A 81 11.32 -46.25 0.18
C ASP A 81 11.92 -47.57 0.72
#